data_AF-A0ABD1H5C8-F1
#
_entry.id   AF-A0ABD1H5C8-F1
#
_cell.length_a   1.000
_cell.length_b   1.000
_cell.length_c   1.000
_cell.angle_alpha   90.00
_cell.angle_beta   90.00
_cell.angle_gamma   90.00
#
_symmetry.space_group_name_H-M   'P 1'
#
loop_
_entity.id
_entity.type
_entity.pdbx_description
1 polymer ?
#
loop_
_entity_poly.entity_id
_entity_poly.type
_entity_poly.pdbx_seq_one_letter_code
_entity_poly.pdbx_strand_id
1 'polypeptide(L)'
;MESTSHALDLELKLSVGRDRRTTFSRTFGPIFMKKLAHTSVSHCMSIPKSFWETYIKRPDGKFKFTFETVGIVWKVVVCSKNGHIRVTSGWPEYVRGNDIEVGHILKFECVRVRKSHFIVTISH
;
A
#
# COMPACT_ATOMS: atom_id res chain seq x y z
N MET A 1 -10.65 -20.62 -40.83
CA MET A 1 -9.96 -19.44 -40.28
C MET A 1 -11.00 -18.43 -39.80
N GLU A 2 -11.87 -18.83 -38.86
CA GLU A 2 -13.10 -18.08 -38.53
C GLU A 2 -13.32 -17.95 -37.01
N SER A 3 -12.28 -18.24 -36.22
CA SER A 3 -12.37 -18.25 -34.75
C SER A 3 -11.87 -16.94 -34.11
N THR A 4 -11.03 -16.18 -34.82
CA THR A 4 -10.47 -14.90 -34.33
C THR A 4 -11.42 -13.71 -34.51
N SER A 5 -12.22 -13.69 -35.59
CA SER A 5 -13.20 -12.62 -35.84
C SER A 5 -14.29 -12.57 -34.78
N HIS A 6 -14.76 -13.73 -34.32
CA HIS A 6 -15.85 -13.81 -33.35
C HIS A 6 -15.42 -13.42 -31.92
N ALA A 7 -14.13 -13.60 -31.60
CA ALA A 7 -13.55 -13.23 -30.31
C ALA A 7 -13.32 -11.71 -30.21
N LEU A 8 -12.82 -11.09 -31.29
CA LEU A 8 -12.63 -9.63 -31.36
C LEU A 8 -13.96 -8.87 -31.35
N ASP A 9 -14.98 -9.42 -32.01
CA ASP A 9 -16.32 -8.82 -32.02
C ASP A 9 -17.00 -8.89 -30.63
N LEU A 10 -16.65 -9.89 -29.82
CA LEU A 10 -17.09 -10.02 -28.42
C LEU A 10 -16.33 -9.04 -27.49
N GLU A 11 -15.03 -8.83 -27.68
CA GLU A 11 -14.24 -7.84 -26.93
C GLU A 11 -14.66 -6.39 -27.25
N LEU A 12 -15.01 -6.10 -28.51
CA LEU A 12 -15.52 -4.79 -28.91
C LEU A 12 -16.93 -4.52 -28.33
N LYS A 13 -17.80 -5.54 -28.25
CA LYS A 13 -19.11 -5.43 -27.60
C LYS A 13 -19.04 -5.28 -26.08
N LEU A 14 -17.98 -5.80 -25.44
CA LEU A 14 -17.73 -5.59 -24.00
C LEU A 14 -17.13 -4.21 -23.68
N SER A 15 -16.49 -3.55 -24.64
CA SER A 15 -15.84 -2.24 -24.43
C SER A 15 -16.73 -1.05 -24.82
N VAL A 16 -17.82 -1.25 -25.55
CA VAL A 16 -18.71 -0.17 -26.01
C VAL A 16 -20.10 -0.31 -25.37
N GLY A 17 -20.23 0.20 -24.14
CA GLY A 17 -21.51 0.29 -23.43
C GLY A 17 -21.40 1.22 -22.22
N ARG A 18 -21.83 2.47 -22.41
CA ARG A 18 -21.67 3.63 -21.54
C ARG A 18 -22.27 3.51 -20.13
N ASP A 19 -21.45 3.99 -19.20
CA ASP A 19 -21.78 4.89 -18.09
C ASP A 19 -22.70 4.38 -16.98
N ARG A 20 -22.07 3.80 -15.95
CA ARG A 20 -22.33 4.18 -14.56
C ARG A 20 -21.02 4.14 -13.78
N ARG A 21 -20.78 5.21 -13.03
CA ARG A 21 -19.96 5.30 -11.82
C ARG A 21 -20.03 4.02 -10.97
N THR A 22 -19.21 3.04 -11.30
CA THR A 22 -18.89 1.87 -10.47
C THR A 22 -17.53 1.35 -10.93
N THR A 23 -16.47 2.06 -10.54
CA THR A 23 -15.15 1.43 -10.46
C THR A 23 -15.32 0.19 -9.59
N PHE A 24 -15.11 -0.99 -10.16
CA PHE A 24 -14.96 -2.23 -9.39
C PHE A 24 -14.08 -1.94 -8.17
N SER A 25 -14.67 -1.96 -6.97
CA SER A 25 -13.93 -1.79 -5.72
C SER A 25 -12.90 -2.91 -5.61
N ARG A 26 -11.66 -2.64 -5.99
CA ARG A 26 -10.55 -3.60 -5.93
C ARG A 26 -9.95 -3.71 -4.51
N THR A 27 -10.33 -2.86 -3.56
CA THR A 27 -9.42 -2.47 -2.49
C THR A 27 -10.16 -2.03 -1.22
N PHE A 28 -10.64 -2.97 -0.42
CA PHE A 28 -10.78 -2.75 1.03
C PHE A 28 -9.92 -3.79 1.73
N GLY A 29 -8.65 -3.43 1.88
CA GLY A 29 -7.67 -4.20 2.62
C GLY A 29 -7.74 -3.95 4.12
N PRO A 30 -7.04 -4.76 4.93
CA PRO A 30 -6.86 -4.41 6.34
C PRO A 30 -6.09 -3.08 6.45
N ILE A 31 -6.52 -2.26 7.40
CA ILE A 31 -6.00 -0.90 7.62
C ILE A 31 -5.36 -0.80 9.00
N PHE A 32 -4.31 0.02 9.11
CA PHE A 32 -3.88 0.59 10.38
C PHE A 32 -3.54 2.07 10.20
N MET A 33 -3.59 2.83 11.29
CA MET A 33 -3.25 4.25 11.28
C MET A 33 -2.08 4.53 12.24
N LYS A 34 -1.26 5.51 11.89
CA LYS A 34 -0.15 5.97 12.72
C LYS A 34 -0.14 7.49 12.76
N LYS A 35 -0.24 8.07 13.96
CA LYS A 35 0.08 9.48 14.18
C LYS A 35 1.59 9.65 14.28
N LEU A 36 2.14 10.61 13.53
CA LEU A 36 3.57 10.80 13.40
C LEU A 36 4.06 11.69 14.53
N ALA A 37 4.92 11.10 15.37
CA ALA A 37 5.68 11.81 16.40
C ALA A 37 7.11 12.09 15.90
N HIS A 38 7.85 12.95 16.60
CA HIS A 38 9.23 13.31 16.24
C HIS A 38 10.12 12.10 15.92
N THR A 39 10.05 11.03 16.72
CA THR A 39 10.83 9.80 16.51
C THR A 39 10.43 9.03 15.25
N SER A 40 9.16 9.10 14.87
CA SER A 40 8.64 8.43 13.67
C SER A 40 9.05 9.16 12.40
N VAL A 41 9.10 10.49 12.43
CA VAL A 41 9.56 11.31 11.30
C VAL A 41 11.08 11.22 11.13
N SER A 42 11.84 11.23 12.23
CA SER A 42 13.32 11.33 12.19
C SER A 42 14.06 10.00 12.00
N HIS A 43 13.49 8.86 12.42
CA HIS A 43 14.26 7.60 12.46
C HIS A 43 13.54 6.42 11.78
N CYS A 44 12.37 6.02 12.27
CA CYS A 44 11.66 4.86 11.71
C CYS A 44 10.17 4.85 12.05
N MET A 45 9.35 4.36 11.13
CA MET A 45 7.94 4.06 11.37
C MET A 45 7.78 2.62 11.86
N SER A 46 6.99 2.41 12.93
CA SER A 46 6.65 1.06 13.41
C SER A 46 5.30 0.59 12.88
N ILE A 47 5.25 -0.66 12.41
CA ILE A 47 4.01 -1.34 12.03
C ILE A 47 3.49 -2.09 13.27
N PRO A 48 2.19 -2.00 13.61
CA PRO A 48 1.63 -2.75 14.73
C PRO A 48 1.89 -4.25 14.60
N LYS A 49 2.41 -4.87 15.65
CA LYS A 49 2.68 -6.32 15.70
C LYS A 49 1.44 -7.14 15.36
N SER A 50 0.30 -6.79 15.95
CA SER A 50 -0.99 -7.44 15.70
C SER A 50 -1.39 -7.40 14.22
N PHE A 51 -1.15 -6.27 13.54
CA PHE A 51 -1.42 -6.13 12.11
C PHE A 51 -0.50 -7.05 11.29
N TRP A 52 0.78 -7.09 11.63
CA TRP A 52 1.76 -7.95 10.97
C TRP A 52 1.39 -9.43 11.10
N GLU A 53 1.09 -9.88 12.31
CA GLU A 53 0.76 -11.28 12.60
C GLU A 53 -0.60 -11.71 12.02
N THR A 54 -1.56 -10.79 11.93
CA THR A 54 -2.90 -11.10 11.42
C THR A 54 -2.95 -11.09 9.89
N TYR A 55 -2.35 -10.09 9.27
CA TYR A 55 -2.58 -9.82 7.84
C TYR A 55 -1.36 -10.13 6.97
N ILE A 56 -0.15 -9.80 7.43
CA ILE A 56 1.08 -9.95 6.65
C ILE A 56 1.66 -11.35 6.77
N LYS A 57 1.72 -11.90 7.99
CA LYS A 57 2.13 -13.28 8.32
C LYS A 57 3.49 -13.67 7.73
N ARG A 58 4.48 -12.78 7.85
CA ARG A 58 5.87 -13.06 7.47
C ARG A 58 6.72 -13.32 8.71
N PRO A 59 7.74 -14.20 8.64
CA PRO A 59 8.66 -14.44 9.73
C PRO A 59 9.57 -13.22 9.95
N ASP A 60 10.46 -13.33 10.94
CA ASP A 60 11.55 -12.37 11.10
C ASP A 60 12.44 -12.32 9.85
N GLY A 61 12.91 -11.12 9.52
CA GLY A 61 13.66 -10.87 8.29
C GLY A 61 13.47 -9.46 7.75
N LYS A 62 14.05 -9.23 6.56
CA LYS A 62 13.95 -7.98 5.82
C LYS A 62 13.16 -8.19 4.54
N PHE A 63 12.19 -7.33 4.27
CA PHE A 63 11.27 -7.48 3.16
C PHE A 63 11.11 -6.18 2.39
N LYS A 64 11.08 -6.27 1.06
CA LYS A 64 10.76 -5.14 0.19
C LYS A 64 9.25 -4.91 0.21
N PHE A 65 8.86 -3.67 0.48
CA PHE A 65 7.50 -3.19 0.48
C PHE A 65 7.36 -2.01 -0.48
N THR A 66 6.12 -1.74 -0.85
CA THR A 66 5.74 -0.61 -1.68
C THR A 66 4.70 0.22 -0.95
N PHE A 67 4.97 1.51 -0.80
CA PHE A 67 3.99 2.49 -0.36
C PHE A 67 3.58 3.33 -1.56
N GLU A 68 2.28 3.53 -1.75
CA GLU A 68 1.72 4.32 -2.83
C GLU A 68 0.94 5.50 -2.24
N THR A 69 1.35 6.70 -2.59
CA THR A 69 0.76 7.95 -2.10
C THR A 69 0.46 8.84 -3.28
N VAL A 70 -0.82 9.17 -3.48
CA VAL A 70 -1.31 9.99 -4.61
C VAL A 70 -0.77 9.49 -5.97
N GLY A 71 -0.76 8.17 -6.17
CA GLY A 71 -0.26 7.52 -7.39
C GLY A 71 1.26 7.43 -7.52
N ILE A 72 2.03 7.99 -6.58
CA ILE A 72 3.50 7.89 -6.54
C ILE A 72 3.91 6.66 -5.74
N VAL A 73 4.82 5.88 -6.31
CA VAL A 73 5.28 4.60 -5.75
C VAL A 73 6.65 4.74 -5.07
N TRP A 74 6.71 4.35 -3.80
CA TRP A 74 7.88 4.40 -2.95
C TRP A 74 8.32 3.00 -2.53
N LYS A 75 9.59 2.66 -2.76
CA LYS A 75 10.17 1.38 -2.33
C LYS A 75 10.76 1.54 -0.94
N VAL A 76 10.32 0.70 -0.01
CA VAL A 76 10.80 0.70 1.37
C VAL A 76 11.19 -0.70 1.83
N VAL A 77 11.99 -0.78 2.88
CA VAL A 77 12.37 -2.05 3.52
C VAL A 77 11.73 -2.14 4.90
N VAL A 78 10.96 -3.19 5.12
CA VAL A 78 10.41 -3.54 6.42
C VAL A 78 11.25 -4.63 7.07
N CYS A 79 11.74 -4.36 8.28
CA CYS A 79 12.44 -5.33 9.11
C CYS A 79 11.50 -5.83 10.22
N SER A 80 11.33 -7.15 10.33
CA SER A 80 10.74 -7.82 11.50
C SER A 80 11.84 -8.52 12.29
N LYS A 81 11.94 -8.24 13.58
CA LYS A 81 12.86 -8.94 14.50
C LYS A 81 12.26 -8.97 15.90
N ASN A 82 12.13 -10.15 16.49
CA ASN A 82 11.64 -10.36 17.85
C ASN A 82 10.29 -9.66 18.11
N GLY A 83 9.38 -9.70 17.12
CA GLY A 83 8.06 -9.05 17.21
C GLY A 83 8.08 -7.51 17.09
N HIS A 84 9.23 -6.90 16.80
CA HIS A 84 9.33 -5.49 16.42
C HIS A 84 9.38 -5.36 14.90
N ILE A 85 8.40 -4.66 14.33
CA ILE A 85 8.30 -4.41 12.90
C ILE A 85 8.52 -2.93 12.62
N ARG A 86 9.54 -2.62 11.80
CA ARG A 86 9.92 -1.24 11.47
C ARG A 86 10.17 -1.06 9.99
N VAL A 87 9.73 0.08 9.45
CA VAL A 87 10.18 0.58 8.16
C VAL A 87 11.56 1.20 8.37
N THR A 88 12.52 0.78 7.54
CA THR A 88 13.94 1.11 7.65
C THR A 88 14.38 1.90 6.42
N SER A 89 15.05 1.27 5.47
CA SER A 89 15.47 1.93 4.22
C SER A 89 14.26 2.44 3.42
N GLY A 90 14.40 3.62 2.82
CA GLY A 90 13.34 4.26 2.04
C GLY A 90 12.36 5.09 2.88
N TRP A 91 12.38 4.99 4.21
CA TRP A 91 11.49 5.76 5.07
C TRP A 91 11.83 7.26 5.10
N PRO A 92 13.09 7.70 5.29
CA PRO A 92 13.42 9.13 5.26
C PRO A 92 13.15 9.78 3.89
N GLU A 93 13.36 9.05 2.80
CA GLU A 93 13.03 9.49 1.45
C GLU A 93 11.52 9.64 1.26
N TYR A 94 10.74 8.66 1.75
CA TYR A 94 9.28 8.71 1.74
C TYR A 94 8.75 9.92 2.54
N VAL A 95 9.30 10.18 3.74
CA VAL A 95 8.90 11.32 4.58
C VAL A 95 9.17 12.64 3.87
N ARG A 96 10.40 12.85 3.36
CA ARG A 96 10.76 14.09 2.67
C ARG A 96 10.00 14.29 1.37
N GLY A 97 9.80 13.23 0.59
CA GLY A 97 9.16 13.33 -0.71
C GLY A 97 7.63 13.45 -0.68
N ASN A 98 7.01 13.32 0.49
CA ASN A 98 5.58 13.53 0.68
C ASN A 98 5.29 14.62 1.74
N ASP A 99 6.28 15.45 2.09
CA ASP A 99 6.17 16.55 3.05
C ASP A 99 5.50 16.14 4.38
N ILE A 100 5.94 15.00 4.93
CA ILE A 100 5.35 14.43 6.16
C ILE A 100 5.98 15.08 7.38
N GLU A 101 5.13 15.70 8.21
CA GLU A 101 5.53 16.39 9.42
C GLU A 101 5.00 15.70 10.69
N VAL A 102 5.47 16.18 11.84
CA VAL A 102 4.95 15.78 13.15
C VAL A 102 3.49 16.24 13.26
N GLY A 103 2.63 15.35 13.76
CA GLY A 103 1.20 15.60 13.88
C GLY A 103 0.37 14.92 12.80
N HIS A 104 0.92 14.73 11.59
CA HIS A 104 0.22 14.03 10.51
C HIS A 104 -0.20 12.61 10.93
N ILE A 105 -1.33 12.17 10.38
CA ILE A 105 -1.84 10.81 10.53
C ILE A 105 -1.68 10.12 9.17
N LEU A 106 -0.95 9.00 9.17
CA LEU A 106 -0.85 8.13 8.01
C LEU A 106 -1.81 6.95 8.18
N LYS A 107 -2.72 6.80 7.22
CA LYS A 107 -3.57 5.62 7.08
C LYS A 107 -2.94 4.68 6.06
N PHE A 108 -2.54 3.50 6.49
CA PHE A 108 -1.97 2.46 5.64
C PHE A 108 -3.03 1.41 5.33
N GLU A 109 -3.34 1.22 4.07
CA GLU A 109 -4.26 0.19 3.59
C GLU A 109 -3.52 -0.88 2.77
N CYS A 110 -3.57 -2.13 3.23
CA CYS A 110 -2.85 -3.24 2.61
C CYS A 110 -3.61 -3.84 1.43
N VAL A 111 -3.02 -3.88 0.24
CA VAL A 111 -3.67 -4.51 -0.93
C VAL A 111 -3.79 -6.02 -0.70
N ARG A 112 -5.04 -6.54 -0.67
CA ARG A 112 -5.35 -7.95 -0.33
C ARG A 112 -4.54 -8.98 -1.13
N VAL A 113 -4.42 -8.77 -2.44
CA VAL A 113 -3.70 -9.68 -3.35
C VAL A 113 -2.18 -9.52 -3.27
N ARG A 114 -1.68 -8.41 -2.71
CA ARG A 114 -0.26 -8.07 -2.62
C ARG A 114 0.03 -7.51 -1.24
N LYS A 115 0.20 -8.41 -0.26
CA LYS A 115 0.47 -8.10 1.16
C LYS A 115 1.77 -7.32 1.43
N SER A 116 2.48 -6.88 0.39
CA SER A 116 3.65 -6.02 0.45
C SER A 116 3.42 -4.65 -0.18
N HIS A 117 2.18 -4.32 -0.56
CA HIS A 117 1.79 -3.04 -1.15
C HIS A 117 0.78 -2.36 -0.24
N PHE A 118 1.09 -1.14 0.18
CA PHE A 118 0.20 -0.29 0.94
C PHE A 118 -0.16 0.95 0.14
N ILE A 119 -1.45 1.25 0.07
CA ILE A 119 -1.93 2.56 -0.31
C ILE A 119 -1.92 3.41 0.96
N VAL A 120 -1.32 4.60 0.89
CA VAL A 120 -1.13 5.47 2.05
C VAL A 120 -1.85 6.79 1.82
N THR A 121 -2.73 7.13 2.76
CA THR A 121 -3.38 8.43 2.81
C THR A 121 -2.78 9.25 3.96
N ILE A 122 -2.47 10.51 3.69
CA ILE A 122 -1.92 11.47 4.65
C ILE A 122 -3.05 12.43 5.04
N SER A 123 -3.25 12.64 6.34
CA SER A 123 -4.22 13.62 6.86
C SER A 123 -3.62 14.44 8.02
N HIS A 124 -4.18 15.62 8.26
CA HIS A 124 -3.85 16.49 9.38
C HIS A 124 -4.63 16.13 10.65
#